data_AF-R5BR12-F1
#
_entry.id   AF-R5BR12-F1
#
_cell.length_a   1.000
_cell.length_b   1.000
_cell.length_c   1.000
_cell.angle_alpha   90.00
_cell.angle_beta   90.00
_cell.angle_gamma   90.00
#
_symmetry.space_group_name_H-M   'P 1'
#
loop_
_entity.id
_entity.type
_entity.pdbx_description
1 polymer ?
#
loop_
_entity_poly.entity_id
_entity_poly.type
_entity_poly.pdbx_seq_one_letter_code
_entity_poly.pdbx_strand_id
1 'polypeptide(L)'
;MKIGKYSKYKKALRAMVLMGATLTVGGLISSVSAADSLDFKIQNYETRTMTVDGKEVTFRAYENIPYVANPVDTTYQSMNVYIPEAYFQNEKDGKYTAESAPIFLPNSVGGYRPGKAATPTLSKDGEPNAVLYALSRGLVVAAPAARGRSNETAEGVYYGKAPAAIVDLKAAVAYLHKNDNIMPGDANKIISNGTSAGGALSLLLGATGNESDYAPYLQEIGAADARTDIYAVSAYCPITDLDHADMAYEWSYNGVNEYTGMPSFGGQMEPPDPTLGSSSAKATPDMSAMPDMSGEAPGKQQTQKAVQLTADAIAYSDLLKNNFPEYLNSLQLKDQDGKLLSLDFNGNGSFMDYAKSYIIKSAEKAKAAGTDISSADFLVYDAKNPDKIVDVDWLKYNTSVGRMKAPGAFDSRDNSTGENNLFGTATVDNQHFIQFASINGDGTAVADEHIVKMMNPLNYIAPNDASKTKEQTQHWRIRYGEKDNNTSMAVPLIVATRLANYGYDVDFDLPWGIPHAGDYDLQELFDWIDQLV
;
A
#
# COMPACT_ATOMS: atom_id res chain seq x y z
N MET A 1 23.40 -55.52 8.44
CA MET A 1 23.49 -54.61 9.61
C MET A 1 22.71 -53.35 9.26
N LYS A 2 21.54 -53.13 9.92
CA LYS A 2 20.64 -51.93 9.97
C LYS A 2 20.32 -51.24 8.62
N ILE A 3 19.20 -51.45 7.92
CA ILE A 3 17.78 -51.12 8.18
C ILE A 3 17.55 -49.83 9.01
N GLY A 4 16.93 -48.82 8.39
CA GLY A 4 16.24 -47.74 9.07
C GLY A 4 15.73 -46.63 8.14
N LYS A 5 14.39 -46.55 7.98
CA LYS A 5 13.50 -45.38 7.79
C LYS A 5 14.01 -44.27 6.84
N TYR A 6 13.34 -43.92 5.73
CA TYR A 6 12.14 -43.08 5.73
C TYR A 6 11.34 -43.27 4.42
N SER A 7 10.18 -43.91 4.56
CA SER A 7 9.03 -43.73 3.67
C SER A 7 8.13 -42.72 4.36
N LYS A 8 7.97 -41.54 3.77
CA LYS A 8 6.81 -40.63 3.84
C LYS A 8 7.16 -39.32 3.10
N TYR A 9 6.17 -38.78 2.40
CA TYR A 9 6.15 -37.49 1.67
C TYR A 9 6.74 -37.48 0.25
N LYS A 10 6.09 -38.24 -0.65
CA LYS A 10 5.96 -37.84 -2.07
C LYS A 10 4.60 -37.18 -2.28
N LYS A 11 4.51 -35.87 -2.02
CA LYS A 11 3.45 -34.96 -2.52
C LYS A 11 4.00 -33.54 -2.48
N ALA A 12 4.76 -33.18 -3.51
CA ALA A 12 5.07 -31.81 -3.89
C ALA A 12 5.67 -31.84 -5.30
N LEU A 13 4.81 -32.04 -6.30
CA LEU A 13 5.11 -31.68 -7.70
C LEU A 13 3.79 -31.72 -8.50
N ARG A 14 3.01 -30.65 -8.38
CA ARG A 14 2.00 -30.26 -9.38
C ARG A 14 2.00 -28.74 -9.48
N ALA A 15 3.01 -28.23 -10.15
CA ALA A 15 2.97 -26.95 -10.82
C ALA A 15 3.79 -27.13 -12.10
N MET A 16 3.13 -27.50 -13.18
CA MET A 16 3.71 -27.41 -14.52
C MET A 16 2.60 -27.15 -15.54
N VAL A 17 2.71 -25.97 -16.15
CA VAL A 17 2.64 -25.71 -17.59
C VAL A 17 1.34 -26.12 -18.28
N LEU A 18 0.52 -25.11 -18.60
CA LEU A 18 -0.46 -25.18 -19.67
C LEU A 18 0.28 -25.33 -21.02
N MET A 19 0.35 -26.55 -21.55
CA MET A 19 0.30 -26.81 -22.99
C MET A 19 -0.42 -28.14 -23.21
N GLY A 20 -1.39 -28.13 -24.13
CA GLY A 20 -2.43 -29.14 -24.23
C GLY A 20 -1.96 -30.56 -24.52
N ALA A 21 -2.51 -31.51 -23.76
CA ALA A 21 -2.83 -32.86 -24.20
C ALA A 21 -3.78 -33.51 -23.17
N THR A 22 -4.99 -33.87 -23.61
CA THR A 22 -5.94 -34.68 -22.85
C THR A 22 -5.39 -36.09 -22.63
N LEU A 23 -5.15 -36.46 -21.38
CA LEU A 23 -5.04 -37.86 -20.96
C LEU A 23 -5.88 -38.10 -19.70
N THR A 24 -6.99 -38.78 -19.90
CA THR A 24 -7.83 -39.36 -18.84
C THR A 24 -7.14 -40.56 -18.23
N VAL A 25 -6.78 -40.47 -16.94
CA VAL A 25 -6.48 -41.64 -16.11
C VAL A 25 -7.27 -41.53 -14.82
N GLY A 26 -8.30 -42.37 -14.70
CA GLY A 26 -9.07 -42.57 -13.48
C GLY A 26 -8.26 -43.36 -12.44
N GLY A 27 -8.37 -42.95 -11.18
CA GLY A 27 -7.75 -43.66 -10.07
C GLY A 27 -7.84 -42.93 -8.73
N LEU A 28 -8.81 -43.35 -7.93
CA LEU A 28 -8.91 -43.22 -6.46
C LEU A 28 -8.84 -41.80 -5.88
N ILE A 29 -10.02 -41.17 -5.83
CA ILE A 29 -10.29 -40.05 -4.94
C ILE A 29 -10.22 -40.60 -3.50
N SER A 30 -9.09 -40.39 -2.82
CA SER A 30 -9.11 -40.31 -1.37
C SER A 30 -9.92 -39.07 -1.03
N SER A 31 -11.07 -39.26 -0.39
CA SER A 31 -11.93 -38.18 0.11
C SER A 31 -11.08 -37.15 0.85
N VAL A 32 -10.96 -35.96 0.24
CA VAL A 32 -10.53 -34.75 0.92
C VAL A 32 -11.42 -34.63 2.16
N SER A 33 -10.82 -34.55 3.35
CA SER A 33 -11.54 -34.15 4.55
C SER A 33 -12.30 -32.88 4.22
N ALA A 34 -13.58 -32.81 4.60
CA ALA A 34 -14.48 -31.69 4.31
C ALA A 34 -13.71 -30.38 4.20
N ALA A 35 -13.78 -29.72 3.05
CA ALA A 35 -13.25 -28.37 2.86
C ALA A 35 -13.59 -27.57 4.11
N ASP A 36 -12.58 -27.04 4.82
CA ASP A 36 -12.84 -26.19 5.98
C ASP A 36 -13.82 -25.13 5.52
N SER A 37 -15.01 -25.13 6.13
CA SER A 37 -16.18 -24.46 5.57
C SER A 37 -16.03 -22.94 5.48
N LEU A 38 -14.88 -22.38 5.87
CA LEU A 38 -14.58 -20.95 6.04
C LEU A 38 -15.66 -20.23 6.86
N ASP A 39 -16.38 -20.96 7.72
CA ASP A 39 -17.36 -20.39 8.62
C ASP A 39 -16.64 -19.84 9.86
N PHE A 40 -16.97 -18.61 10.22
CA PHE A 40 -16.46 -17.95 11.42
C PHE A 40 -16.88 -18.72 12.68
N LYS A 41 -15.90 -19.04 13.53
CA LYS A 41 -16.12 -19.81 14.75
C LYS A 41 -16.29 -18.86 15.93
N ILE A 42 -17.51 -18.31 16.07
CA ILE A 42 -17.86 -17.29 17.09
C ILE A 42 -17.56 -17.67 18.55
N GLN A 43 -17.42 -18.97 18.86
CA GLN A 43 -17.12 -19.46 20.21
C GLN A 43 -15.60 -19.56 20.51
N ASN A 44 -14.73 -19.41 19.51
CA ASN A 44 -13.28 -19.59 19.66
C ASN A 44 -12.59 -18.23 19.89
N TYR A 45 -12.80 -17.63 21.06
CA TYR A 45 -12.24 -16.33 21.39
C TYR A 45 -11.53 -16.29 22.74
N GLU A 46 -10.72 -15.26 22.93
CA GLU A 46 -10.22 -14.80 24.22
C GLU A 46 -10.80 -13.41 24.50
N THR A 47 -11.35 -13.17 25.70
CA THR A 47 -11.73 -11.81 26.12
C THR A 47 -10.49 -11.09 26.65
N ARG A 48 -10.19 -9.90 26.12
CA ARG A 48 -9.09 -9.04 26.56
C ARG A 48 -9.64 -7.66 26.92
N THR A 49 -8.96 -7.00 27.85
CA THR A 49 -9.22 -5.60 28.21
C THR A 49 -7.91 -4.82 28.13
N MET A 50 -7.95 -3.66 27.47
CA MET A 50 -6.84 -2.71 27.39
C MET A 50 -7.33 -1.31 27.80
N THR A 51 -6.42 -0.38 28.05
CA THR A 51 -6.79 0.99 28.43
C THR A 51 -6.35 1.98 27.37
N VAL A 52 -7.27 2.82 26.90
CA VAL A 52 -7.02 3.92 25.96
C VAL A 52 -7.60 5.20 26.56
N ASP A 53 -6.80 6.26 26.68
CA ASP A 53 -7.22 7.54 27.27
C ASP A 53 -7.91 7.41 28.64
N GLY A 54 -7.45 6.46 29.47
CA GLY A 54 -8.02 6.17 30.79
C GLY A 54 -9.35 5.42 30.77
N LYS A 55 -9.83 4.96 29.62
CA LYS A 55 -11.03 4.12 29.48
C LYS A 55 -10.67 2.68 29.17
N GLU A 56 -11.39 1.74 29.79
CA GLU A 56 -11.26 0.32 29.47
C GLU A 56 -11.93 0.01 28.13
N VAL A 57 -11.20 -0.70 27.27
CA VAL A 57 -11.65 -1.21 25.97
C VAL A 57 -11.63 -2.74 26.09
N THR A 58 -12.80 -3.35 26.23
CA THR A 58 -12.97 -4.80 26.37
C THR A 58 -13.49 -5.40 25.07
N PHE A 59 -12.80 -6.41 24.57
CA PHE A 59 -13.11 -7.02 23.28
C PHE A 59 -12.84 -8.53 23.28
N ARG A 60 -13.49 -9.24 22.35
CA ARG A 60 -13.19 -10.63 22.02
C ARG A 60 -12.16 -10.68 20.89
N ALA A 61 -11.07 -11.40 21.14
CA ALA A 61 -9.99 -11.64 20.19
C ALA A 61 -10.14 -13.03 19.56
N TYR A 62 -10.22 -13.06 18.23
CA TYR A 62 -10.24 -14.25 17.40
C TYR A 62 -9.00 -14.23 16.51
N GLU A 63 -7.93 -14.92 16.90
CA GLU A 63 -6.62 -14.80 16.24
C GLU A 63 -6.27 -16.03 15.39
N ASN A 64 -5.48 -15.81 14.34
CA ASN A 64 -5.01 -16.84 13.40
C ASN A 64 -6.15 -17.57 12.64
N ILE A 65 -7.20 -16.84 12.25
CA ILE A 65 -8.31 -17.38 11.47
C ILE A 65 -7.86 -17.58 10.02
N PRO A 66 -7.82 -18.82 9.47
CA PRO A 66 -7.58 -19.01 8.05
C PRO A 66 -8.73 -18.41 7.25
N TYR A 67 -8.44 -17.49 6.34
CA TYR A 67 -9.46 -16.85 5.50
C TYR A 67 -9.57 -17.49 4.10
N VAL A 68 -8.78 -18.53 3.83
CA VAL A 68 -8.80 -19.32 2.60
C VAL A 68 -8.73 -20.82 2.89
N ALA A 69 -9.30 -21.64 2.02
CA ALA A 69 -9.37 -23.09 2.21
C ALA A 69 -8.05 -23.81 1.85
N ASN A 70 -7.23 -23.23 0.97
CA ASN A 70 -5.96 -23.80 0.51
C ASN A 70 -4.79 -22.80 0.74
N PRO A 71 -4.45 -22.47 2.00
CA PRO A 71 -3.34 -21.57 2.27
C PRO A 71 -2.01 -22.20 1.82
N VAL A 72 -1.22 -21.43 1.07
CA VAL A 72 0.18 -21.69 0.77
C VAL A 72 1.05 -21.43 2.00
N ASP A 73 0.73 -20.39 2.79
CA ASP A 73 1.36 -20.11 4.08
C ASP A 73 0.31 -19.60 5.08
N THR A 74 0.03 -20.41 6.12
CA THR A 74 -0.98 -20.07 7.14
C THR A 74 -0.61 -18.85 7.99
N THR A 75 0.66 -18.47 8.05
CA THR A 75 1.12 -17.26 8.75
C THR A 75 0.65 -15.99 8.05
N TYR A 76 0.72 -16.01 6.71
CA TYR A 76 0.40 -14.86 5.86
C TYR A 76 -0.96 -14.99 5.16
N GLN A 77 -1.65 -16.10 5.40
CA GLN A 77 -3.02 -16.36 4.93
C GLN A 77 -3.95 -16.70 6.08
N SER A 78 -3.86 -15.87 7.13
CA SER A 78 -4.77 -15.82 8.26
C SER A 78 -5.06 -14.37 8.68
N MET A 79 -6.15 -14.15 9.42
CA MET A 79 -6.51 -12.84 9.96
C MET A 79 -6.78 -12.91 11.45
N ASN A 80 -6.61 -11.77 12.11
CA ASN A 80 -7.13 -11.55 13.46
C ASN A 80 -8.41 -10.73 13.36
N VAL A 81 -9.43 -11.11 14.15
CA VAL A 81 -10.67 -10.33 14.28
C VAL A 81 -10.85 -9.95 15.74
N TYR A 82 -11.12 -8.67 15.98
CA TYR A 82 -11.38 -8.11 17.30
C TYR A 82 -12.75 -7.45 17.31
N ILE A 83 -13.60 -7.84 18.25
CA ILE A 83 -15.00 -7.40 18.33
C ILE A 83 -15.26 -6.85 19.73
N PRO A 84 -15.79 -5.63 19.87
CA PRO A 84 -16.21 -5.09 21.17
C PRO A 84 -17.10 -6.06 21.95
N GLU A 85 -16.81 -6.27 23.24
CA GLU A 85 -17.54 -7.25 24.08
C GLU A 85 -19.01 -6.84 24.25
N ALA A 86 -19.31 -5.55 24.25
CA ALA A 86 -20.65 -4.98 24.35
C ALA A 86 -21.62 -5.58 23.31
N TYR A 87 -21.13 -5.90 22.10
CA TYR A 87 -21.95 -6.43 21.01
C TYR A 87 -22.52 -7.81 21.27
N PHE A 88 -21.87 -8.61 22.12
CA PHE A 88 -22.37 -9.92 22.52
C PHE A 88 -23.42 -9.86 23.64
N GLN A 89 -23.64 -8.67 24.19
CA GLN A 89 -24.64 -8.39 25.23
C GLN A 89 -25.80 -7.56 24.69
N ASN A 90 -25.84 -7.32 23.36
CA ASN A 90 -26.78 -6.41 22.68
C ASN A 90 -26.66 -4.96 23.20
N GLU A 91 -25.47 -4.57 23.64
CA GLU A 91 -25.16 -3.21 24.08
C GLU A 91 -24.48 -2.42 22.96
N LYS A 92 -24.44 -1.11 23.11
CA LYS A 92 -23.70 -0.21 22.22
C LYS A 92 -22.27 -0.05 22.71
N ASP A 93 -21.35 0.15 21.78
CA ASP A 93 -20.02 0.67 22.05
C ASP A 93 -19.80 1.94 21.23
N GLY A 94 -19.51 3.04 21.91
CA GLY A 94 -19.52 4.38 21.31
C GLY A 94 -20.82 4.69 20.58
N LYS A 95 -20.75 4.82 19.26
CA LYS A 95 -21.89 5.18 18.38
C LYS A 95 -22.62 3.97 17.80
N TYR A 96 -22.05 2.76 17.94
CA TYR A 96 -22.43 1.61 17.12
C TYR A 96 -23.10 0.50 17.93
N THR A 97 -23.84 -0.37 17.23
CA THR A 97 -24.32 -1.67 17.71
C THR A 97 -23.61 -2.81 16.99
N ALA A 98 -23.89 -4.05 17.40
CA ALA A 98 -23.43 -5.25 16.72
C ALA A 98 -23.76 -5.26 15.22
N GLU A 99 -24.88 -4.67 14.80
CA GLU A 99 -25.34 -4.67 13.39
C GLU A 99 -24.87 -3.45 12.60
N SER A 100 -24.45 -2.38 13.26
CA SER A 100 -24.14 -1.11 12.60
C SER A 100 -22.66 -0.74 12.59
N ALA A 101 -21.84 -1.42 13.39
CA ALA A 101 -20.42 -1.12 13.52
C ALA A 101 -19.70 -1.37 12.19
N PRO A 102 -18.96 -0.39 11.65
CA PRO A 102 -18.13 -0.66 10.48
C PRO A 102 -16.98 -1.60 10.84
N ILE A 103 -16.47 -2.31 9.83
CA ILE A 103 -15.33 -3.20 9.97
C ILE A 103 -14.08 -2.47 9.47
N PHE A 104 -13.21 -2.08 10.39
CA PHE A 104 -11.90 -1.51 10.06
C PHE A 104 -10.94 -2.63 9.63
N LEU A 105 -10.34 -2.49 8.44
CA LEU A 105 -9.48 -3.50 7.82
C LEU A 105 -8.06 -2.94 7.60
N PRO A 106 -7.23 -2.87 8.65
CA PRO A 106 -5.84 -2.44 8.51
C PRO A 106 -4.98 -3.57 7.94
N ASN A 107 -3.99 -3.22 7.14
CA ASN A 107 -2.95 -4.16 6.69
C ASN A 107 -1.55 -3.66 7.07
N SER A 108 -0.65 -4.61 7.36
CA SER A 108 0.71 -4.33 7.82
C SER A 108 1.76 -4.44 6.69
N VAL A 109 1.36 -4.35 5.43
CA VAL A 109 2.30 -4.48 4.29
C VAL A 109 3.14 -3.21 4.15
N GLY A 110 4.46 -3.37 4.09
CA GLY A 110 5.41 -2.28 3.86
C GLY A 110 6.49 -2.70 2.86
N GLY A 111 6.85 -1.81 1.91
CA GLY A 111 7.81 -2.12 0.85
C GLY A 111 7.48 -3.38 0.03
N TYR A 112 6.18 -3.68 -0.08
CA TYR A 112 5.60 -4.90 -0.67
C TYR A 112 6.10 -6.22 -0.05
N ARG A 113 6.65 -6.17 1.17
CA ARG A 113 7.05 -7.34 1.94
C ARG A 113 5.85 -7.96 2.68
N PRO A 114 5.97 -9.23 3.13
CA PRO A 114 4.89 -9.91 3.82
C PRO A 114 4.48 -9.14 5.08
N GLY A 115 3.17 -8.96 5.26
CA GLY A 115 2.59 -8.29 6.43
C GLY A 115 1.93 -9.31 7.35
N LYS A 116 2.26 -9.30 8.64
CA LYS A 116 1.55 -10.13 9.62
C LYS A 116 0.22 -9.50 10.01
N ALA A 117 -0.72 -10.33 10.45
CA ALA A 117 -1.98 -9.88 11.02
C ALA A 117 -1.69 -8.93 12.20
N ALA A 118 -2.30 -7.75 12.16
CA ALA A 118 -2.10 -6.75 13.21
C ALA A 118 -2.79 -7.18 14.51
N THR A 119 -2.27 -6.68 15.64
CA THR A 119 -2.82 -6.91 16.98
C THR A 119 -3.01 -5.55 17.69
N PRO A 120 -3.93 -5.43 18.64
CA PRO A 120 -4.06 -4.21 19.44
C PRO A 120 -2.84 -4.04 20.35
N THR A 121 -2.18 -2.88 20.30
CA THR A 121 -0.99 -2.58 21.08
C THR A 121 -1.04 -1.16 21.63
N LEU A 122 -0.22 -0.92 22.66
CA LEU A 122 0.11 0.40 23.17
C LEU A 122 1.61 0.62 22.97
N SER A 123 1.99 1.83 22.56
CA SER A 123 3.38 2.26 22.57
C SER A 123 3.91 2.35 24.00
N LYS A 124 5.22 2.59 24.15
CA LYS A 124 5.81 2.82 25.48
C LYS A 124 5.22 4.04 26.19
N ASP A 125 4.74 5.00 25.43
CA ASP A 125 4.15 6.24 25.93
C ASP A 125 2.63 6.10 26.18
N GLY A 126 2.07 4.90 25.94
CA GLY A 126 0.65 4.62 26.13
C GLY A 126 -0.24 4.99 24.95
N GLU A 127 0.35 5.33 23.80
CA GLU A 127 -0.42 5.65 22.59
C GLU A 127 -0.91 4.36 21.92
N PRO A 128 -2.22 4.23 21.64
CA PRO A 128 -2.75 3.06 20.95
C PRO A 128 -2.35 3.04 19.48
N ASN A 129 -2.13 1.85 18.94
CA ASN A 129 -2.10 1.70 17.48
C ASN A 129 -3.51 1.80 16.86
N ALA A 130 -3.60 1.88 15.53
CA ALA A 130 -4.88 2.04 14.83
C ALA A 130 -5.90 0.93 15.13
N VAL A 131 -5.45 -0.32 15.36
CA VAL A 131 -6.32 -1.44 15.76
C VAL A 131 -6.99 -1.15 17.10
N LEU A 132 -6.21 -0.79 18.11
CA LEU A 132 -6.74 -0.53 19.45
C LEU A 132 -7.57 0.76 19.48
N TYR A 133 -7.19 1.79 18.71
CA TYR A 133 -7.97 3.01 18.60
C TYR A 133 -9.31 2.77 17.88
N ALA A 134 -9.35 1.93 16.83
CA ALA A 134 -10.61 1.54 16.20
C ALA A 134 -11.56 0.86 17.20
N LEU A 135 -11.02 -0.07 18.01
CA LEU A 135 -11.79 -0.74 19.06
C LEU A 135 -12.30 0.25 20.13
N SER A 136 -11.48 1.23 20.53
CA SER A 136 -11.91 2.24 21.51
C SER A 136 -13.02 3.16 20.99
N ARG A 137 -13.23 3.20 19.66
CA ARG A 137 -14.30 3.91 18.97
C ARG A 137 -15.51 3.03 18.68
N GLY A 138 -15.50 1.76 19.09
CA GLY A 138 -16.57 0.79 18.88
C GLY A 138 -16.54 0.12 17.49
N LEU A 139 -15.46 0.23 16.72
CA LEU A 139 -15.39 -0.49 15.44
C LEU A 139 -15.06 -1.96 15.67
N VAL A 140 -15.54 -2.81 14.77
CA VAL A 140 -14.98 -4.16 14.62
C VAL A 140 -13.69 -4.04 13.83
N VAL A 141 -12.65 -4.80 14.20
CA VAL A 141 -11.40 -4.82 13.45
C VAL A 141 -11.16 -6.19 12.86
N ALA A 142 -10.92 -6.25 11.56
CA ALA A 142 -10.45 -7.43 10.85
C ALA A 142 -9.08 -7.14 10.26
N ALA A 143 -8.02 -7.66 10.87
CA ALA A 143 -6.63 -7.38 10.51
C ALA A 143 -6.00 -8.60 9.81
N PRO A 144 -6.09 -8.71 8.47
CA PRO A 144 -5.48 -9.80 7.73
C PRO A 144 -3.95 -9.70 7.71
N ALA A 145 -3.30 -10.85 7.78
CA ALA A 145 -1.96 -11.02 7.24
C ALA A 145 -2.04 -11.06 5.70
N ALA A 146 -0.93 -10.79 5.03
CA ALA A 146 -0.81 -10.93 3.59
C ALA A 146 0.59 -11.38 3.20
N ARG A 147 0.70 -12.20 2.16
CA ARG A 147 1.99 -12.53 1.53
C ARG A 147 2.61 -11.27 0.92
N GLY A 148 3.91 -11.35 0.63
CA GLY A 148 4.63 -10.31 -0.07
C GLY A 148 5.91 -10.82 -0.73
N ARG A 149 6.59 -9.91 -1.44
CA ARG A 149 7.62 -10.22 -2.45
C ARG A 149 8.77 -11.13 -2.01
N SER A 150 9.03 -11.21 -0.70
CA SER A 150 10.12 -12.00 -0.11
C SER A 150 9.68 -13.33 0.50
N ASN A 151 8.40 -13.72 0.34
CA ASN A 151 7.95 -15.05 0.73
C ASN A 151 8.47 -16.11 -0.24
N GLU A 152 9.22 -17.08 0.26
CA GLU A 152 9.80 -18.19 -0.51
C GLU A 152 9.73 -19.51 0.26
N THR A 153 9.69 -20.63 -0.47
CA THR A 153 9.82 -21.97 0.13
C THR A 153 11.26 -22.26 0.54
N ALA A 154 11.49 -23.34 1.29
CA ALA A 154 12.85 -23.78 1.63
C ALA A 154 13.71 -24.12 0.38
N GLU A 155 13.07 -24.40 -0.75
CA GLU A 155 13.71 -24.66 -2.04
C GLU A 155 13.97 -23.39 -2.87
N GLY A 156 13.63 -22.20 -2.34
CA GLY A 156 13.85 -20.91 -3.02
C GLY A 156 12.80 -20.60 -4.09
N VAL A 157 11.60 -21.19 -4.00
CA VAL A 157 10.49 -20.85 -4.89
C VAL A 157 9.65 -19.73 -4.27
N TYR A 158 9.53 -18.60 -4.96
CA TYR A 158 8.75 -17.47 -4.47
C TYR A 158 7.25 -17.73 -4.61
N TYR A 159 6.48 -17.37 -3.59
CA TYR A 159 5.01 -17.50 -3.59
C TYR A 159 4.25 -16.24 -3.14
N GLY A 160 4.97 -15.12 -2.96
CA GLY A 160 4.41 -13.83 -2.57
C GLY A 160 4.68 -12.66 -3.54
N LYS A 161 5.19 -12.93 -4.75
CA LYS A 161 5.33 -11.94 -5.83
C LYS A 161 3.95 -11.42 -6.28
N ALA A 162 3.90 -10.34 -7.04
CA ALA A 162 2.64 -9.81 -7.56
C ALA A 162 1.84 -10.89 -8.33
N PRO A 163 0.51 -11.01 -8.12
CA PRO A 163 -0.37 -10.14 -7.33
C PRO A 163 -0.71 -10.70 -5.93
N ALA A 164 0.13 -11.54 -5.33
CA ALA A 164 -0.24 -12.32 -4.13
C ALA A 164 -0.78 -11.49 -2.95
N ALA A 165 -0.16 -10.34 -2.66
CA ALA A 165 -0.56 -9.49 -1.54
C ALA A 165 -1.99 -8.94 -1.69
N ILE A 166 -2.36 -8.44 -2.87
CA ILE A 166 -3.73 -7.93 -3.11
C ILE A 166 -4.74 -9.07 -3.16
N VAL A 167 -4.38 -10.23 -3.72
CA VAL A 167 -5.24 -11.43 -3.72
C VAL A 167 -5.55 -11.88 -2.29
N ASP A 168 -4.58 -11.82 -1.39
CA ASP A 168 -4.76 -12.15 0.01
C ASP A 168 -5.73 -11.20 0.72
N LEU A 169 -5.59 -9.89 0.52
CA LEU A 169 -6.52 -8.90 1.08
C LEU A 169 -7.94 -9.05 0.52
N LYS A 170 -8.08 -9.33 -0.78
CA LYS A 170 -9.38 -9.63 -1.41
C LYS A 170 -10.03 -10.88 -0.81
N ALA A 171 -9.25 -11.93 -0.59
CA ALA A 171 -9.75 -13.15 0.02
C ALA A 171 -10.19 -12.93 1.48
N ALA A 172 -9.50 -12.08 2.23
CA ALA A 172 -9.93 -11.66 3.55
C ALA A 172 -11.27 -10.89 3.51
N VAL A 173 -11.45 -9.97 2.57
CA VAL A 173 -12.74 -9.28 2.35
C VAL A 173 -13.86 -10.27 2.00
N ALA A 174 -13.62 -11.21 1.09
CA ALA A 174 -14.59 -12.24 0.75
C ALA A 174 -14.97 -13.12 1.96
N TYR A 175 -14.01 -13.43 2.83
CA TYR A 175 -14.27 -14.15 4.08
C TYR A 175 -15.23 -13.37 4.99
N LEU A 176 -15.03 -12.05 5.13
CA LEU A 176 -15.90 -11.20 5.97
C LEU A 176 -17.32 -11.14 5.41
N HIS A 177 -17.48 -10.88 4.11
CA HIS A 177 -18.80 -10.87 3.46
C HIS A 177 -19.53 -12.20 3.56
N LYS A 178 -18.82 -13.32 3.43
CA LYS A 178 -19.41 -14.65 3.64
C LYS A 178 -19.97 -14.83 5.05
N ASN A 179 -19.31 -14.23 6.04
CA ASN A 179 -19.60 -14.44 7.46
C ASN A 179 -20.40 -13.28 8.11
N ASP A 180 -20.89 -12.34 7.31
CA ASP A 180 -21.62 -11.14 7.74
C ASP A 180 -22.81 -11.45 8.67
N ASN A 181 -23.58 -12.50 8.38
CA ASN A 181 -24.72 -12.90 9.21
C ASN A 181 -24.34 -13.54 10.56
N ILE A 182 -23.06 -13.88 10.77
CA ILE A 182 -22.55 -14.57 11.97
C ILE A 182 -21.74 -13.61 12.84
N MET A 183 -20.97 -12.71 12.22
CA MET A 183 -20.08 -11.79 12.91
C MET A 183 -20.81 -10.49 13.27
N PRO A 184 -20.70 -9.98 14.52
CA PRO A 184 -20.95 -8.57 14.76
C PRO A 184 -20.04 -7.70 13.85
N GLY A 185 -20.58 -6.58 13.40
CA GLY A 185 -20.03 -5.72 12.36
C GLY A 185 -20.83 -5.82 11.06
N ASP A 186 -20.86 -4.75 10.27
CA ASP A 186 -21.50 -4.71 8.95
C ASP A 186 -20.42 -4.86 7.87
N ALA A 187 -20.37 -6.02 7.20
CA ALA A 187 -19.43 -6.27 6.11
C ALA A 187 -19.71 -5.39 4.88
N ASN A 188 -20.89 -4.76 4.78
CA ASN A 188 -21.14 -3.72 3.76
C ASN A 188 -20.47 -2.39 4.10
N LYS A 189 -19.87 -2.26 5.30
CA LYS A 189 -19.13 -1.08 5.78
C LYS A 189 -17.68 -1.44 6.13
N ILE A 190 -17.02 -2.23 5.27
CA ILE A 190 -15.58 -2.51 5.38
C ILE A 190 -14.77 -1.29 4.95
N ILE A 191 -13.84 -0.84 5.80
CA ILE A 191 -13.00 0.34 5.59
C ILE A 191 -11.54 -0.11 5.61
N SER A 192 -10.88 -0.15 4.45
CA SER A 192 -9.47 -0.55 4.39
C SER A 192 -8.54 0.56 4.88
N ASN A 193 -7.45 0.19 5.54
CA ASN A 193 -6.40 1.12 5.94
C ASN A 193 -5.01 0.56 5.65
N GLY A 194 -4.09 1.42 5.25
CA GLY A 194 -2.70 1.04 5.10
C GLY A 194 -1.77 2.20 4.79
N THR A 195 -0.49 1.96 4.98
CA THR A 195 0.60 2.95 4.82
C THR A 195 1.59 2.45 3.79
N SER A 196 2.17 3.35 2.98
CA SER A 196 3.20 2.99 2.00
C SER A 196 2.69 1.98 0.94
N ALA A 197 3.36 0.85 0.75
CA ALA A 197 2.87 -0.26 -0.05
C ALA A 197 1.50 -0.80 0.46
N GLY A 198 1.26 -0.80 1.77
CA GLY A 198 -0.05 -1.13 2.33
C GLY A 198 -1.13 -0.10 1.99
N GLY A 199 -0.75 1.18 1.82
CA GLY A 199 -1.63 2.23 1.32
C GLY A 199 -1.94 2.03 -0.16
N ALA A 200 -0.96 1.63 -0.96
CA ALA A 200 -1.17 1.25 -2.36
C ALA A 200 -2.12 0.06 -2.49
N LEU A 201 -1.98 -0.96 -1.63
CA LEU A 201 -2.88 -2.10 -1.58
C LEU A 201 -4.29 -1.71 -1.09
N SER A 202 -4.41 -0.75 -0.17
CA SER A 202 -5.70 -0.19 0.25
C SER A 202 -6.42 0.50 -0.92
N LEU A 203 -5.72 1.35 -1.68
CA LEU A 203 -6.25 1.96 -2.91
C LEU A 203 -6.66 0.91 -3.94
N LEU A 204 -5.79 -0.07 -4.19
CA LEU A 204 -6.03 -1.12 -5.16
C LEU A 204 -7.23 -1.97 -4.76
N LEU A 205 -7.37 -2.33 -3.49
CA LEU A 205 -8.52 -3.08 -2.96
C LEU A 205 -9.82 -2.34 -3.24
N GLY A 206 -9.87 -1.03 -2.96
CA GLY A 206 -11.04 -0.20 -3.25
C GLY A 206 -11.34 -0.06 -4.75
N ALA A 207 -10.30 0.02 -5.58
CA ALA A 207 -10.45 0.25 -7.02
C ALA A 207 -10.86 -1.01 -7.78
N THR A 208 -10.65 -2.19 -7.20
CA THR A 208 -10.76 -3.47 -7.89
C THR A 208 -11.83 -4.39 -7.29
N GLY A 209 -12.81 -3.83 -6.59
CA GLY A 209 -13.93 -4.59 -6.03
C GLY A 209 -14.58 -5.48 -7.08
N ASN A 210 -14.65 -6.79 -6.83
CA ASN A 210 -15.23 -7.80 -7.73
C ASN A 210 -14.58 -7.93 -9.12
N GLU A 211 -13.39 -7.37 -9.33
CA GLU A 211 -12.68 -7.45 -10.61
C GLU A 211 -12.27 -8.89 -10.97
N SER A 212 -12.58 -9.30 -12.20
CA SER A 212 -12.40 -10.68 -12.66
C SER A 212 -10.95 -11.08 -12.87
N ASP A 213 -10.04 -10.11 -13.06
CA ASP A 213 -8.61 -10.37 -13.25
C ASP A 213 -8.00 -11.17 -12.07
N TYR A 214 -8.58 -11.04 -10.87
CA TYR A 214 -8.13 -11.73 -9.67
C TYR A 214 -8.78 -13.11 -9.46
N ALA A 215 -9.83 -13.45 -10.21
CA ALA A 215 -10.62 -14.67 -9.99
C ALA A 215 -9.80 -15.97 -10.06
N PRO A 216 -8.86 -16.15 -11.02
CA PRO A 216 -8.02 -17.36 -11.06
C PRO A 216 -7.18 -17.54 -9.80
N TYR A 217 -6.62 -16.44 -9.26
CA TYR A 217 -5.78 -16.47 -8.06
C TYR A 217 -6.59 -16.71 -6.79
N LEU A 218 -7.77 -16.10 -6.69
CA LEU A 218 -8.71 -16.34 -5.58
C LEU A 218 -9.19 -17.79 -5.56
N GLN A 219 -9.48 -18.37 -6.73
CA GLN A 219 -9.86 -19.77 -6.87
C GLN A 219 -8.71 -20.70 -6.46
N GLU A 220 -7.47 -20.39 -6.86
CA GLU A 220 -6.29 -21.19 -6.53
C GLU A 220 -6.11 -21.37 -5.02
N ILE A 221 -6.21 -20.28 -4.26
CA ILE A 221 -6.07 -20.33 -2.79
C ILE A 221 -7.37 -20.80 -2.10
N GLY A 222 -8.46 -20.98 -2.83
CA GLY A 222 -9.75 -21.39 -2.27
C GLY A 222 -10.38 -20.31 -1.39
N ALA A 223 -10.38 -19.06 -1.86
CA ALA A 223 -11.10 -17.97 -1.21
C ALA A 223 -12.61 -18.26 -1.13
N ALA A 224 -13.31 -17.59 -0.21
CA ALA A 224 -14.77 -17.67 -0.14
C ALA A 224 -15.41 -17.18 -1.45
N ASP A 225 -16.45 -17.87 -1.91
CA ASP A 225 -17.29 -17.44 -3.04
C ASP A 225 -18.23 -16.32 -2.58
N ALA A 226 -17.66 -15.12 -2.46
CA ALA A 226 -18.32 -13.92 -1.97
C ALA A 226 -17.68 -12.68 -2.61
N ARG A 227 -18.35 -11.53 -2.44
CA ARG A 227 -17.91 -10.25 -2.95
C ARG A 227 -16.57 -9.80 -2.34
N THR A 228 -15.81 -9.00 -3.08
CA THR A 228 -14.47 -8.50 -2.68
C THR A 228 -14.38 -6.98 -2.65
N ASP A 229 -15.48 -6.28 -2.91
CA ASP A 229 -15.56 -4.83 -2.79
C ASP A 229 -15.73 -4.37 -1.32
N ILE A 230 -15.37 -3.12 -1.08
CA ILE A 230 -15.33 -2.49 0.25
C ILE A 230 -16.08 -1.16 0.20
N TYR A 231 -16.36 -0.59 1.37
CA TYR A 231 -17.15 0.63 1.51
C TYR A 231 -16.32 1.89 1.32
N ALA A 232 -15.16 1.94 1.97
CA ALA A 232 -14.29 3.10 1.98
C ALA A 232 -12.81 2.73 2.08
N VAL A 233 -11.95 3.64 1.63
CA VAL A 233 -10.49 3.50 1.67
C VAL A 233 -9.88 4.61 2.51
N SER A 234 -9.02 4.24 3.45
CA SER A 234 -7.98 5.09 4.03
C SER A 234 -6.62 4.65 3.50
N ALA A 235 -5.85 5.58 2.94
CA ALA A 235 -4.53 5.32 2.40
C ALA A 235 -3.53 6.41 2.78
N TYR A 236 -2.49 6.03 3.52
CA TYR A 236 -1.36 6.88 3.84
C TYR A 236 -0.19 6.61 2.92
N CYS A 237 0.39 7.68 2.39
CA CYS A 237 1.54 7.71 1.50
C CYS A 237 1.63 6.55 0.49
N PRO A 238 0.57 6.30 -0.31
CA PRO A 238 0.46 5.10 -1.12
C PRO A 238 1.56 5.04 -2.20
N ILE A 239 2.40 3.99 -2.15
CA ILE A 239 3.44 3.73 -3.15
C ILE A 239 2.86 2.92 -4.31
N THR A 240 2.10 3.60 -5.17
CA THR A 240 1.32 3.01 -6.27
C THR A 240 1.73 3.61 -7.62
N ASP A 241 0.99 3.29 -8.70
CA ASP A 241 1.27 3.77 -10.06
C ASP A 241 2.73 3.51 -10.48
N LEU A 242 3.23 2.32 -10.11
CA LEU A 242 4.66 2.00 -10.12
C LEU A 242 5.25 2.15 -11.53
N ASP A 243 4.50 1.77 -12.55
CA ASP A 243 4.84 1.87 -13.98
C ASP A 243 4.96 3.31 -14.51
N HIS A 244 4.59 4.32 -13.71
CA HIS A 244 4.81 5.74 -14.02
C HIS A 244 5.54 6.50 -12.90
N ALA A 245 5.80 5.84 -11.78
CA ALA A 245 6.33 6.47 -10.58
C ALA A 245 7.76 7.00 -10.77
N ASP A 246 8.59 6.37 -11.63
CA ASP A 246 9.92 6.89 -11.97
C ASP A 246 9.85 8.24 -12.69
N MET A 247 8.93 8.38 -13.64
CA MET A 247 8.72 9.66 -14.35
C MET A 247 8.23 10.75 -13.39
N ALA A 248 7.28 10.41 -12.52
CA ALA A 248 6.77 11.33 -11.50
C ALA A 248 7.86 11.74 -10.50
N TYR A 249 8.70 10.79 -10.07
CA TYR A 249 9.82 11.04 -9.16
C TYR A 249 10.78 12.06 -9.76
N GLU A 250 11.14 11.89 -11.03
CA GLU A 250 12.06 12.78 -11.72
C GLU A 250 11.41 14.13 -12.09
N TRP A 251 10.08 14.21 -12.27
CA TRP A 251 9.38 15.50 -12.34
C TRP A 251 9.54 16.34 -11.06
N SER A 252 9.52 15.68 -9.89
CA SER A 252 9.75 16.35 -8.60
C SER A 252 11.24 16.66 -8.34
N TYR A 253 12.13 15.70 -8.56
CA TYR A 253 13.50 15.76 -8.04
C TYR A 253 14.61 15.97 -9.09
N ASN A 254 14.27 16.13 -10.37
CA ASN A 254 15.26 16.57 -11.38
C ASN A 254 15.82 17.95 -11.01
N GLY A 255 17.14 18.09 -11.04
CA GLY A 255 17.87 19.27 -10.56
C GLY A 255 18.31 19.18 -9.09
N VAL A 256 17.77 18.23 -8.31
CA VAL A 256 18.30 17.85 -6.99
C VAL A 256 19.30 16.71 -7.20
N ASN A 257 20.58 17.06 -7.29
CA ASN A 257 21.64 16.18 -7.78
C ASN A 257 22.38 15.38 -6.69
N GLU A 258 21.83 15.35 -5.48
CA GLU A 258 22.31 14.49 -4.40
C GLU A 258 21.15 13.74 -3.77
N TYR A 259 21.39 12.52 -3.29
CA TYR A 259 20.36 11.70 -2.64
C TYR A 259 20.87 11.04 -1.37
N THR A 260 19.96 10.70 -0.46
CA THR A 260 20.35 10.15 0.86
C THR A 260 20.30 8.62 0.93
N GLY A 261 19.49 7.95 0.11
CA GLY A 261 19.22 6.51 0.21
C GLY A 261 18.18 6.16 1.29
N MET A 262 17.74 4.89 1.32
CA MET A 262 16.83 4.38 2.35
C MET A 262 17.59 3.91 3.61
N PRO A 263 17.27 4.42 4.82
CA PRO A 263 17.98 4.09 6.07
C PRO A 263 18.01 2.60 6.45
N SER A 264 16.94 1.85 6.21
CA SER A 264 16.77 0.48 6.74
C SER A 264 16.95 -0.64 5.71
N PHE A 265 17.31 -0.32 4.45
CA PHE A 265 17.44 -1.33 3.39
C PHE A 265 18.80 -1.38 2.71
N GLY A 266 19.82 -0.71 3.26
CA GLY A 266 21.09 -0.53 2.56
C GLY A 266 20.80 0.24 1.28
N GLY A 267 20.54 1.55 1.43
CA GLY A 267 19.95 2.41 0.41
C GLY A 267 20.46 2.13 -1.01
N GLN A 268 19.57 2.27 -2.00
CA GLN A 268 19.89 2.15 -3.43
C GLN A 268 21.28 2.75 -3.70
N MET A 269 22.30 1.90 -3.78
CA MET A 269 23.60 2.31 -4.25
C MET A 269 23.47 2.44 -5.76
N GLU A 270 24.10 3.46 -6.37
CA GLU A 270 24.18 3.51 -7.83
C GLU A 270 24.65 2.14 -8.36
N PRO A 271 24.11 1.67 -9.50
CA PRO A 271 24.67 0.52 -10.18
C PRO A 271 26.17 0.71 -10.36
N PRO A 272 27.01 -0.32 -10.12
CA PRO A 272 28.41 -0.23 -10.52
C PRO A 272 28.48 0.02 -12.03
N ASP A 273 29.29 1.00 -12.42
CA ASP A 273 29.56 1.39 -13.80
C ASP A 273 29.83 0.15 -14.68
N PRO A 274 29.03 -0.11 -15.74
CA PRO A 274 29.21 -1.29 -16.60
C PRO A 274 30.54 -1.30 -17.38
N THR A 275 31.28 -0.19 -17.42
CA THR A 275 32.66 -0.14 -17.96
C THR A 275 33.72 -0.61 -16.96
N LEU A 276 33.34 -0.81 -15.69
CA LEU A 276 34.15 -1.30 -14.58
C LEU A 276 33.52 -2.59 -14.03
N GLY A 277 33.95 -3.74 -14.55
CA GLY A 277 33.33 -5.06 -14.34
C GLY A 277 32.69 -5.35 -12.97
N SER A 278 31.49 -5.94 -13.04
CA SER A 278 30.61 -6.41 -11.96
C SER A 278 31.35 -6.94 -10.71
N SER A 279 31.10 -6.34 -9.55
CA SER A 279 31.28 -7.00 -8.25
C SER A 279 29.93 -7.46 -7.71
N SER A 280 29.78 -8.77 -7.52
CA SER A 280 28.60 -9.44 -6.98
C SER A 280 28.18 -8.90 -5.61
N ALA A 281 26.95 -8.37 -5.51
CA ALA A 281 26.33 -8.02 -4.24
C ALA A 281 26.03 -9.32 -3.45
N LYS A 282 26.61 -9.42 -2.24
CA LYS A 282 26.34 -10.51 -1.30
C LYS A 282 25.00 -10.30 -0.59
N ALA A 283 24.37 -11.44 -0.26
CA ALA A 283 23.10 -11.61 0.42
C ALA A 283 22.80 -10.59 1.53
N THR A 284 21.58 -10.03 1.49
CA THR A 284 20.96 -9.21 2.53
C THR A 284 20.67 -10.03 3.79
N PRO A 285 20.81 -9.48 5.01
CA PRO A 285 20.46 -10.16 6.25
C PRO A 285 18.95 -10.40 6.41
N ASP A 286 18.59 -11.46 7.13
CA ASP A 286 17.22 -11.82 7.54
C ASP A 286 16.62 -10.74 8.45
N MET A 287 15.50 -10.15 8.00
CA MET A 287 14.81 -9.01 8.63
C MET A 287 13.33 -9.35 8.91
N SER A 288 13.00 -10.61 9.18
CA SER A 288 11.63 -11.11 9.49
C SER A 288 10.98 -10.52 10.75
N ALA A 289 11.65 -9.59 11.43
CA ALA A 289 11.11 -8.75 12.49
C ALA A 289 11.35 -7.27 12.13
N MET A 290 10.48 -6.70 11.30
CA MET A 290 10.37 -5.25 11.20
C MET A 290 9.81 -4.74 12.53
N PRO A 291 10.48 -3.79 13.23
CA PRO A 291 9.87 -3.13 14.36
C PRO A 291 8.67 -2.30 13.88
N ASP A 292 7.74 -2.10 14.81
CA ASP A 292 6.62 -1.16 14.69
C ASP A 292 7.11 0.20 14.18
N MET A 293 6.66 0.61 13.00
CA MET A 293 6.99 1.90 12.38
C MET A 293 6.15 3.04 12.95
N SER A 294 5.20 2.78 13.87
CA SER A 294 4.37 3.80 14.50
C SER A 294 5.11 4.65 15.55
N GLY A 295 6.43 4.45 15.71
CA GLY A 295 7.20 5.04 16.80
C GLY A 295 8.68 5.27 16.50
N GLU A 296 9.05 5.72 15.30
CA GLU A 296 10.36 6.36 15.15
C GLU A 296 10.40 7.62 16.02
N ALA A 297 10.97 7.47 17.22
CA ALA A 297 11.27 8.56 18.11
C ALA A 297 12.15 9.60 17.37
N PRO A 298 11.85 10.90 17.46
CA PRO A 298 12.69 11.94 16.88
C PRO A 298 14.01 11.95 17.65
N GLY A 299 15.09 11.35 17.11
CA GLY A 299 16.35 11.40 17.87
C GLY A 299 17.57 10.64 17.38
N LYS A 300 17.51 9.80 16.34
CA LYS A 300 18.74 9.21 15.78
C LYS A 300 18.74 9.24 14.25
N GLN A 301 18.83 10.44 13.70
CA GLN A 301 19.37 10.64 12.36
C GLN A 301 20.81 10.10 12.36
N GLN A 302 21.01 8.86 11.91
CA GLN A 302 22.30 8.57 11.29
C GLN A 302 22.35 9.51 10.09
N THR A 303 23.23 10.52 10.14
CA THR A 303 23.53 11.37 8.99
C THR A 303 24.04 10.48 7.88
N GLN A 304 23.12 10.03 7.02
CA GLN A 304 23.46 9.36 5.79
C GLN A 304 24.18 10.38 4.93
N LYS A 305 25.38 10.01 4.50
CA LYS A 305 26.18 10.88 3.64
C LYS A 305 25.45 10.99 2.31
N ALA A 306 25.04 12.20 1.94
CA ALA A 306 24.46 12.46 0.64
C ALA A 306 25.41 11.95 -0.47
N VAL A 307 24.85 11.19 -1.41
CA VAL A 307 25.54 10.65 -2.57
C VAL A 307 25.24 11.56 -3.76
N GLN A 308 26.29 12.05 -4.42
CA GLN A 308 26.14 12.86 -5.62
C GLN A 308 25.77 11.97 -6.81
N LEU A 309 24.79 12.41 -7.59
CA LEU A 309 24.44 11.74 -8.85
C LEU A 309 25.58 11.88 -9.85
N THR A 310 25.88 10.77 -10.53
CA THR A 310 26.77 10.79 -11.70
C THR A 310 26.15 11.57 -12.87
N ALA A 311 27.00 11.99 -13.82
CA ALA A 311 26.53 12.65 -15.04
C ALA A 311 25.55 11.77 -15.85
N ASP A 312 25.77 10.46 -15.83
CA ASP A 312 24.89 9.48 -16.46
C ASP A 312 23.53 9.37 -15.73
N ALA A 313 23.53 9.35 -14.39
CA ALA A 313 22.29 9.39 -13.61
C ALA A 313 21.51 10.69 -13.84
N ILE A 314 22.18 11.84 -13.93
CA ILE A 314 21.54 13.13 -14.27
C ILE A 314 20.91 13.07 -15.66
N ALA A 315 21.59 12.50 -16.67
CA ALA A 315 21.03 12.33 -18.00
C ALA A 315 19.80 11.40 -18.00
N TYR A 316 19.83 10.32 -17.21
CA TYR A 316 18.69 9.42 -17.05
C TYR A 316 17.50 10.10 -16.34
N SER A 317 17.79 10.94 -15.33
CA SER A 317 16.81 11.82 -14.68
C SER A 317 16.10 12.73 -15.70
N ASP A 318 16.86 13.39 -16.57
CA ASP A 318 16.30 14.25 -17.62
C ASP A 318 15.38 13.46 -18.56
N LEU A 319 15.76 12.24 -18.96
CA LEU A 319 14.94 11.40 -19.82
C LEU A 319 13.60 11.04 -19.14
N LEU A 320 13.63 10.58 -17.89
CA LEU A 320 12.43 10.20 -17.14
C LEU A 320 11.49 11.41 -16.93
N LYS A 321 12.04 12.57 -16.54
CA LYS A 321 11.26 13.81 -16.40
C LYS A 321 10.58 14.20 -17.72
N ASN A 322 11.29 14.10 -18.84
CA ASN A 322 10.77 14.51 -20.15
C ASN A 322 9.60 13.64 -20.63
N ASN A 323 9.44 12.42 -20.11
CA ASN A 323 8.32 11.53 -20.44
C ASN A 323 7.09 11.73 -19.54
N PHE A 324 7.26 12.35 -18.37
CA PHE A 324 6.14 12.56 -17.43
C PHE A 324 4.98 13.40 -18.00
N PRO A 325 5.21 14.51 -18.75
CA PRO A 325 4.12 15.31 -19.29
C PRO A 325 3.18 14.55 -20.22
N GLU A 326 3.70 13.65 -21.06
CA GLU A 326 2.88 12.85 -21.97
C GLU A 326 1.94 11.93 -21.19
N TYR A 327 2.49 11.20 -20.21
CA TYR A 327 1.71 10.37 -19.30
C TYR A 327 0.62 11.18 -18.60
N LEU A 328 0.99 12.26 -17.90
CA LEU A 328 0.03 13.08 -17.14
C LEU A 328 -1.08 13.64 -18.05
N ASN A 329 -0.71 14.19 -19.20
CA ASN A 329 -1.68 14.76 -20.13
C ASN A 329 -2.63 13.70 -20.70
N SER A 330 -2.18 12.45 -20.88
CA SER A 330 -3.03 11.35 -21.35
C SER A 330 -4.18 11.05 -20.38
N LEU A 331 -4.00 11.36 -19.10
CA LEU A 331 -5.00 11.12 -18.06
C LEU A 331 -6.18 12.11 -18.12
N GLN A 332 -6.06 13.21 -18.87
CA GLN A 332 -7.13 14.22 -19.04
C GLN A 332 -7.73 14.72 -17.71
N LEU A 333 -6.88 14.86 -16.69
CA LEU A 333 -7.29 15.26 -15.34
C LEU A 333 -7.82 16.70 -15.32
N LYS A 334 -8.75 16.97 -14.43
CA LYS A 334 -9.35 18.28 -14.21
C LYS A 334 -9.33 18.66 -12.74
N ASP A 335 -9.20 19.95 -12.45
CA ASP A 335 -9.43 20.46 -11.10
C ASP A 335 -10.93 20.49 -10.76
N GLN A 336 -11.25 21.00 -9.56
CA GLN A 336 -12.61 21.11 -9.05
C GLN A 336 -13.50 22.04 -9.89
N ASP A 337 -12.90 23.00 -10.61
CA ASP A 337 -13.60 23.93 -11.50
C ASP A 337 -13.76 23.37 -12.93
N GLY A 338 -13.27 22.14 -13.17
CA GLY A 338 -13.33 21.46 -14.46
C GLY A 338 -12.25 21.92 -15.46
N LYS A 339 -11.26 22.71 -15.03
CA LYS A 339 -10.15 23.14 -15.87
C LYS A 339 -9.17 21.98 -16.05
N LEU A 340 -8.71 21.79 -17.28
CA LEU A 340 -7.73 20.75 -17.62
C LEU A 340 -6.40 21.00 -16.89
N LEU A 341 -5.91 19.95 -16.23
CA LEU A 341 -4.61 19.89 -15.61
C LEU A 341 -3.63 19.27 -16.60
N SER A 342 -2.66 20.06 -17.05
CA SER A 342 -1.70 19.66 -18.07
C SER A 342 -0.31 20.18 -17.77
N LEU A 343 0.69 19.53 -18.36
CA LEU A 343 2.09 19.94 -18.35
C LEU A 343 2.60 20.18 -19.77
N ASP A 344 3.46 21.17 -19.94
CA ASP A 344 4.26 21.40 -21.15
C ASP A 344 5.48 20.48 -21.19
N PHE A 345 6.28 20.59 -22.25
CA PHE A 345 7.47 19.76 -22.44
C PHE A 345 8.56 19.97 -21.36
N ASN A 346 8.51 21.07 -20.60
CA ASN A 346 9.44 21.34 -19.49
C ASN A 346 8.90 20.81 -18.15
N GLY A 347 7.69 20.25 -18.14
CA GLY A 347 7.01 19.83 -16.92
C GLY A 347 6.34 20.98 -16.15
N ASN A 348 6.11 22.14 -16.78
CA ASN A 348 5.38 23.26 -16.18
C ASN A 348 3.92 23.28 -16.67
N GLY A 349 2.99 23.80 -15.88
CA GLY A 349 1.61 23.99 -16.33
C GLY A 349 0.60 23.94 -15.20
N SER A 350 -0.68 23.85 -15.56
CA SER A 350 -1.79 23.88 -14.59
C SER A 350 -1.73 22.75 -13.57
N PHE A 351 -1.16 21.58 -13.92
CA PHE A 351 -0.96 20.51 -12.94
C PHE A 351 0.11 20.85 -11.89
N MET A 352 1.18 21.55 -12.27
CA MET A 352 2.19 22.03 -11.31
C MET A 352 1.58 23.08 -10.38
N ASP A 353 0.83 24.04 -10.91
CA ASP A 353 0.12 25.05 -10.10
C ASP A 353 -0.84 24.37 -9.11
N TYR A 354 -1.54 23.34 -9.57
CA TYR A 354 -2.45 22.54 -8.76
C TYR A 354 -1.70 21.80 -7.63
N ALA A 355 -0.59 21.13 -7.93
CA ALA A 355 0.25 20.49 -6.92
C ALA A 355 0.78 21.48 -5.87
N LYS A 356 1.28 22.64 -6.31
CA LYS A 356 1.73 23.72 -5.42
C LYS A 356 0.62 24.24 -4.52
N SER A 357 -0.62 24.30 -5.01
CA SER A 357 -1.76 24.75 -4.20
C SER A 357 -1.98 23.88 -2.95
N TYR A 358 -1.69 22.58 -3.03
CA TYR A 358 -1.76 21.69 -1.86
C TYR A 358 -0.62 21.94 -0.86
N ILE A 359 0.58 22.29 -1.33
CA ILE A 359 1.70 22.69 -0.45
C ILE A 359 1.34 24.00 0.27
N ILE A 360 0.75 24.96 -0.45
CA ILE A 360 0.28 26.23 0.13
C ILE A 360 -0.79 25.96 1.19
N LYS A 361 -1.82 25.15 0.87
CA LYS A 361 -2.88 24.76 1.80
C LYS A 361 -2.30 24.08 3.05
N SER A 362 -1.31 23.22 2.88
CA SER A 362 -0.59 22.55 3.97
C SER A 362 0.10 23.56 4.91
N ALA A 363 0.87 24.49 4.34
CA ALA A 363 1.56 25.54 5.08
C ALA A 363 0.58 26.47 5.82
N GLU A 364 -0.52 26.86 5.18
CA GLU A 364 -1.56 27.70 5.78
C GLU A 364 -2.27 27.00 6.94
N LYS A 365 -2.62 25.71 6.78
CA LYS A 365 -3.19 24.88 7.86
C LYS A 365 -2.23 24.80 9.05
N ALA A 366 -0.94 24.59 8.79
CA ALA A 366 0.09 24.55 9.83
C ALA A 366 0.27 25.90 10.53
N LYS A 367 0.36 27.01 9.78
CA LYS A 367 0.42 28.38 10.33
C LYS A 367 -0.79 28.68 11.20
N ALA A 368 -1.99 28.30 10.76
CA ALA A 368 -3.23 28.48 11.53
C ALA A 368 -3.26 27.65 12.82
N ALA A 369 -2.61 26.48 12.83
CA ALA A 369 -2.42 25.65 14.01
C ALA A 369 -1.27 26.13 14.94
N GLY A 370 -0.59 27.23 14.59
CA GLY A 370 0.50 27.81 15.39
C GLY A 370 1.89 27.24 15.09
N THR A 371 2.05 26.44 14.04
CA THR A 371 3.37 26.00 13.56
C THR A 371 4.12 27.16 12.92
N ASP A 372 5.39 27.36 13.29
CA ASP A 372 6.27 28.31 12.63
C ASP A 372 6.73 27.77 11.26
N ILE A 373 6.29 28.44 10.20
CA ILE A 373 6.64 28.11 8.80
C ILE A 373 7.68 29.08 8.22
N SER A 374 8.23 30.00 9.00
CA SER A 374 9.14 31.04 8.51
C SER A 374 10.48 30.52 7.97
N SER A 375 10.85 29.29 8.35
CA SER A 375 12.05 28.61 7.84
C SER A 375 11.87 27.97 6.45
N ALA A 376 10.63 27.89 5.94
CA ALA A 376 10.33 27.36 4.62
C ALA A 376 10.59 28.43 3.53
N ASP A 377 11.84 28.54 3.10
CA ASP A 377 12.30 29.53 2.11
C ASP A 377 11.84 29.27 0.66
N PHE A 378 11.16 28.15 0.45
CA PHE A 378 10.46 27.81 -0.78
C PHE A 378 9.07 28.44 -0.91
N LEU A 379 8.49 28.97 0.18
CA LEU A 379 7.21 29.66 0.15
C LEU A 379 7.38 31.07 -0.43
N VAL A 380 6.60 31.41 -1.46
CA VAL A 380 6.63 32.72 -2.10
C VAL A 380 5.44 33.55 -1.62
N TYR A 381 5.73 34.70 -1.03
CA TYR A 381 4.72 35.60 -0.45
C TYR A 381 4.36 36.76 -1.38
N ASP A 382 3.14 37.26 -1.28
CA ASP A 382 2.67 38.43 -2.04
C ASP A 382 3.44 39.69 -1.61
N ALA A 383 4.01 40.40 -2.59
CA ALA A 383 4.81 41.60 -2.33
C ALA A 383 4.03 42.74 -1.65
N LYS A 384 2.69 42.75 -1.75
CA LYS A 384 1.79 43.74 -1.13
C LYS A 384 1.12 43.20 0.13
N ASN A 385 1.11 41.89 0.32
CA ASN A 385 0.58 41.24 1.52
C ASN A 385 1.54 40.13 1.99
N PRO A 386 2.52 40.46 2.86
CA PRO A 386 3.55 39.51 3.29
C PRO A 386 3.01 38.33 4.13
N ASP A 387 1.73 38.34 4.50
CA ASP A 387 1.07 37.21 5.17
C ASP A 387 0.43 36.21 4.21
N LYS A 388 0.31 36.55 2.92
CA LYS A 388 -0.33 35.72 1.90
C LYS A 388 0.72 34.97 1.08
N ILE A 389 0.64 33.64 1.10
CA ILE A 389 1.42 32.78 0.21
C ILE A 389 0.73 32.77 -1.16
N VAL A 390 1.50 32.93 -2.24
CA VAL A 390 0.97 33.02 -3.61
C VAL A 390 1.58 32.00 -4.56
N ASP A 391 2.72 31.43 -4.22
CA ASP A 391 3.40 30.42 -5.04
C ASP A 391 4.37 29.61 -4.15
N VAL A 392 4.94 28.57 -4.74
CA VAL A 392 6.02 27.75 -4.19
C VAL A 392 7.16 27.68 -5.20
N ASP A 393 8.38 27.97 -4.76
CA ASP A 393 9.59 27.68 -5.54
C ASP A 393 9.79 26.16 -5.58
N TRP A 394 9.45 25.55 -6.72
CA TRP A 394 9.39 24.10 -6.88
C TRP A 394 10.73 23.42 -6.61
N LEU A 395 11.83 23.99 -7.10
CA LEU A 395 13.15 23.38 -6.92
C LEU A 395 13.62 23.52 -5.48
N LYS A 396 13.40 24.68 -4.84
CA LYS A 396 13.73 24.85 -3.41
C LYS A 396 12.89 23.93 -2.53
N TYR A 397 11.60 23.78 -2.83
CA TYR A 397 10.72 22.88 -2.12
C TYR A 397 11.26 21.44 -2.18
N ASN A 398 11.49 20.89 -3.37
CA ASN A 398 11.99 19.52 -3.51
C ASN A 398 13.42 19.35 -2.99
N THR A 399 14.24 20.41 -2.98
CA THR A 399 15.57 20.40 -2.33
C THR A 399 15.42 20.37 -0.80
N SER A 400 14.47 21.12 -0.23
CA SER A 400 14.17 21.15 1.20
C SER A 400 13.59 19.84 1.71
N VAL A 401 12.72 19.19 0.91
CA VAL A 401 12.21 17.84 1.21
C VAL A 401 13.34 16.80 1.04
N GLY A 402 14.18 16.99 0.03
CA GLY A 402 15.36 16.18 -0.26
C GLY A 402 15.06 14.97 -1.13
N ARG A 403 15.92 14.69 -2.11
CA ARG A 403 15.84 13.47 -2.93
C ARG A 403 16.27 12.27 -2.09
N MET A 404 15.44 11.24 -2.03
CA MET A 404 15.75 10.00 -1.32
C MET A 404 16.42 8.95 -2.20
N LYS A 405 15.97 8.85 -3.46
CA LYS A 405 16.29 7.75 -4.38
C LYS A 405 17.06 8.23 -5.61
N ALA A 406 17.89 7.34 -6.16
CA ALA A 406 18.55 7.57 -7.44
C ALA A 406 17.53 7.50 -8.60
N PRO A 407 17.83 8.08 -9.78
CA PRO A 407 17.01 7.92 -10.97
C PRO A 407 16.80 6.44 -11.35
N GLY A 408 15.55 6.05 -11.65
CA GLY A 408 15.10 4.65 -11.53
C GLY A 408 14.76 4.33 -10.07
N ALA A 409 14.01 5.22 -9.44
CA ALA A 409 13.61 5.18 -8.04
C ALA A 409 12.79 3.94 -7.70
N PHE A 410 12.08 3.36 -8.67
CA PHE A 410 11.25 2.17 -8.54
C PHE A 410 11.70 1.08 -9.50
N ASP A 411 11.77 1.34 -10.81
CA ASP A 411 12.36 0.40 -11.76
C ASP A 411 13.84 0.77 -11.97
N SER A 412 14.71 0.26 -11.09
CA SER A 412 16.12 0.64 -11.16
C SER A 412 16.79 0.00 -12.36
N ARG A 413 17.76 0.71 -12.94
CA ARG A 413 18.52 0.24 -14.11
C ARG A 413 19.28 -1.06 -13.88
N ASP A 414 19.60 -1.38 -12.64
CA ASP A 414 20.24 -2.64 -12.22
C ASP A 414 19.27 -3.68 -11.66
N ASN A 415 17.95 -3.44 -11.81
CA ASN A 415 16.90 -4.38 -11.47
C ASN A 415 16.99 -4.86 -9.99
N SER A 416 17.28 -3.93 -9.07
CA SER A 416 17.67 -4.22 -7.68
C SER A 416 16.67 -3.74 -6.63
N THR A 417 15.63 -3.01 -7.01
CA THR A 417 14.69 -2.42 -6.05
C THR A 417 13.75 -3.45 -5.43
N GLY A 418 13.01 -3.00 -4.41
CA GLY A 418 11.91 -3.79 -3.86
C GLY A 418 10.78 -3.99 -4.87
N GLU A 419 10.55 -3.04 -5.75
CA GLU A 419 9.52 -3.08 -6.78
C GLU A 419 9.93 -4.03 -7.93
N ASN A 420 11.20 -4.03 -8.34
CA ASN A 420 11.73 -5.05 -9.24
C ASN A 420 11.53 -6.46 -8.67
N ASN A 421 11.77 -6.60 -7.37
CA ASN A 421 11.55 -7.84 -6.66
C ASN A 421 10.07 -8.22 -6.52
N LEU A 422 9.15 -7.26 -6.40
CA LEU A 422 7.71 -7.49 -6.39
C LEU A 422 7.25 -8.12 -7.71
N PHE A 423 7.78 -7.63 -8.83
CA PHE A 423 7.42 -8.06 -10.18
C PHE A 423 8.20 -9.28 -10.69
N GLY A 424 9.00 -9.91 -9.83
CA GLY A 424 9.56 -11.24 -10.11
C GLY A 424 8.50 -12.34 -10.28
N THR A 425 8.95 -13.55 -10.55
CA THR A 425 8.10 -14.75 -10.64
C THR A 425 8.44 -15.76 -9.55
N ALA A 426 7.80 -16.93 -9.60
CA ALA A 426 8.14 -18.05 -8.71
C ALA A 426 9.61 -18.49 -8.80
N THR A 427 10.30 -18.22 -9.92
CA THR A 427 11.69 -18.66 -10.16
C THR A 427 12.63 -17.54 -10.62
N VAL A 428 12.14 -16.31 -10.74
CA VAL A 428 12.92 -15.13 -11.13
C VAL A 428 12.77 -14.11 -10.01
N ASP A 429 13.87 -13.75 -9.35
CA ASP A 429 13.78 -12.91 -8.16
C ASP A 429 13.34 -11.47 -8.49
N ASN A 430 13.94 -10.87 -9.53
CA ASN A 430 13.67 -9.50 -9.94
C ASN A 430 13.39 -9.40 -11.44
N GLN A 431 12.44 -8.55 -11.81
CA GLN A 431 12.18 -8.17 -13.20
C GLN A 431 11.98 -6.66 -13.29
N HIS A 432 12.33 -6.09 -14.43
CA HIS A 432 11.79 -4.79 -14.82
C HIS A 432 10.27 -4.88 -14.95
N PHE A 433 9.59 -3.76 -14.81
CA PHE A 433 8.14 -3.64 -15.01
C PHE A 433 7.77 -2.50 -15.95
N ILE A 434 8.77 -1.73 -16.42
CA ILE A 434 8.66 -0.84 -17.57
C ILE A 434 9.72 -1.17 -18.63
N GLN A 435 9.29 -1.19 -19.89
CA GLN A 435 10.18 -1.45 -21.03
C GLN A 435 11.32 -0.42 -21.13
N PHE A 436 11.04 0.82 -20.70
CA PHE A 436 12.01 1.90 -20.69
C PHE A 436 13.21 1.62 -19.78
N ALA A 437 12.99 1.13 -18.54
CA ALA A 437 14.08 0.80 -17.62
C ALA A 437 14.91 -0.38 -18.11
N SER A 438 14.26 -1.41 -18.66
CA SER A 438 14.95 -2.56 -19.28
C SER A 438 15.89 -2.16 -20.41
N ILE A 439 15.43 -1.31 -21.35
CA ILE A 439 16.25 -0.86 -22.49
C ILE A 439 17.42 0.01 -22.04
N ASN A 440 17.22 0.86 -21.03
CA ASN A 440 18.22 1.80 -20.54
C ASN A 440 19.04 1.25 -19.35
N GLY A 441 18.82 -0.01 -18.97
CA GLY A 441 19.41 -0.67 -17.81
C GLY A 441 20.17 -1.94 -18.17
N ASP A 442 19.97 -2.99 -17.39
CA ASP A 442 20.69 -4.26 -17.53
C ASP A 442 20.15 -5.19 -18.64
N GLY A 443 19.05 -4.81 -19.29
CA GLY A 443 18.42 -5.58 -20.36
C GLY A 443 17.62 -6.80 -19.89
N THR A 444 17.37 -6.95 -18.58
CA THR A 444 16.53 -8.05 -18.06
C THR A 444 15.09 -7.94 -18.55
N ALA A 445 14.38 -9.07 -18.56
CA ALA A 445 13.04 -9.15 -19.11
C ALA A 445 12.02 -8.38 -18.25
N VAL A 446 11.07 -7.73 -18.91
CA VAL A 446 9.94 -7.05 -18.27
C VAL A 446 8.93 -8.09 -17.78
N ALA A 447 8.31 -7.81 -16.64
CA ALA A 447 7.19 -8.57 -16.11
C ALA A 447 6.00 -8.58 -17.07
N ASP A 448 5.13 -9.57 -16.93
CA ASP A 448 3.91 -9.68 -17.72
C ASP A 448 3.02 -8.43 -17.53
N GLU A 449 2.61 -7.81 -18.62
CA GLU A 449 1.85 -6.54 -18.62
C GLU A 449 0.53 -6.65 -17.84
N HIS A 450 -0.08 -7.84 -17.79
CA HIS A 450 -1.30 -8.07 -17.04
C HIS A 450 -1.03 -8.06 -15.53
N ILE A 451 0.13 -8.58 -15.09
CA ILE A 451 0.56 -8.49 -13.68
C ILE A 451 0.82 -7.04 -13.29
N VAL A 452 1.49 -6.26 -14.16
CA VAL A 452 1.74 -4.83 -13.93
C VAL A 452 0.41 -4.07 -13.83
N LYS A 453 -0.51 -4.30 -14.78
CA LYS A 453 -1.86 -3.73 -14.77
C LYS A 453 -2.57 -4.00 -13.44
N MET A 454 -2.58 -5.26 -12.99
CA MET A 454 -3.25 -5.69 -11.74
C MET A 454 -2.68 -5.05 -10.47
N MET A 455 -1.53 -4.37 -10.53
CA MET A 455 -0.93 -3.69 -9.38
C MET A 455 -1.11 -2.16 -9.41
N ASN A 456 -1.79 -1.62 -10.43
CA ASN A 456 -2.02 -0.17 -10.56
C ASN A 456 -3.54 0.16 -10.52
N PRO A 457 -4.02 0.87 -9.47
CA PRO A 457 -5.44 1.21 -9.32
C PRO A 457 -5.98 2.11 -10.44
N LEU A 458 -5.14 2.91 -11.11
CA LEU A 458 -5.59 3.80 -12.20
C LEU A 458 -6.16 3.03 -13.40
N ASN A 459 -5.81 1.75 -13.57
CA ASN A 459 -6.37 0.88 -14.60
C ASN A 459 -7.81 0.43 -14.31
N TYR A 460 -8.27 0.57 -13.06
CA TYR A 460 -9.57 0.05 -12.62
C TYR A 460 -10.50 1.14 -12.09
N ILE A 461 -9.97 2.32 -11.72
CA ILE A 461 -10.80 3.49 -11.42
C ILE A 461 -11.57 3.87 -12.69
N ALA A 462 -12.87 3.63 -12.67
CA ALA A 462 -13.82 3.92 -13.75
C ALA A 462 -14.81 5.01 -13.31
N PRO A 463 -15.51 5.68 -14.23
CA PRO A 463 -16.56 6.63 -13.87
C PRO A 463 -17.56 6.01 -12.89
N ASN A 464 -17.89 6.72 -11.81
CA ASN A 464 -18.82 6.25 -10.79
C ASN A 464 -20.20 6.03 -11.44
N ASP A 465 -20.73 4.82 -11.29
CA ASP A 465 -22.02 4.43 -11.82
C ASP A 465 -23.02 4.42 -10.66
N ALA A 466 -23.91 5.42 -10.65
CA ALA A 466 -24.92 5.56 -9.61
C ALA A 466 -25.80 4.30 -9.43
N SER A 467 -25.90 3.44 -10.45
CA SER A 467 -26.63 2.17 -10.39
C SER A 467 -25.87 1.03 -9.71
N LYS A 468 -24.55 1.18 -9.54
CA LYS A 468 -23.63 0.19 -8.94
C LYS A 468 -22.93 0.69 -7.68
N THR A 469 -23.45 1.74 -7.05
CA THR A 469 -22.86 2.35 -5.84
C THR A 469 -22.63 1.35 -4.71
N LYS A 470 -23.46 0.31 -4.62
CA LYS A 470 -23.28 -0.76 -3.62
C LYS A 470 -22.12 -1.69 -3.93
N GLU A 471 -21.62 -1.74 -5.16
CA GLU A 471 -20.57 -2.63 -5.66
C GLU A 471 -19.26 -1.86 -5.97
N GLN A 472 -19.24 -0.55 -5.72
CA GLN A 472 -18.10 0.34 -5.96
C GLN A 472 -17.77 1.10 -4.68
N THR A 473 -16.49 1.10 -4.28
CA THR A 473 -15.99 1.91 -3.16
C THR A 473 -16.28 3.39 -3.41
N GLN A 474 -17.08 4.03 -2.55
CA GLN A 474 -17.53 5.40 -2.77
C GLN A 474 -16.63 6.45 -2.12
N HIS A 475 -16.02 6.11 -0.98
CA HIS A 475 -15.37 7.08 -0.10
C HIS A 475 -13.86 6.83 0.00
N TRP A 476 -13.06 7.86 -0.24
CA TRP A 476 -11.62 7.75 -0.36
C TRP A 476 -10.92 8.84 0.45
N ARG A 477 -10.22 8.44 1.50
CA ARG A 477 -9.35 9.31 2.29
C ARG A 477 -7.90 8.99 1.97
N ILE A 478 -7.19 9.98 1.42
CA ILE A 478 -5.80 9.82 0.99
C ILE A 478 -4.96 10.91 1.68
N ARG A 479 -3.83 10.51 2.26
CA ARG A 479 -2.86 11.43 2.87
C ARG A 479 -1.47 11.16 2.32
N TYR A 480 -0.70 12.20 2.06
CA TYR A 480 0.73 12.10 1.72
C TYR A 480 1.49 13.17 2.50
N GLY A 481 2.49 12.79 3.28
CA GLY A 481 3.21 13.76 4.11
C GLY A 481 3.90 14.83 3.26
N GLU A 482 3.84 16.10 3.65
CA GLU A 482 4.46 17.19 2.89
C GLU A 482 5.99 17.05 2.82
N LYS A 483 6.62 16.33 3.77
CA LYS A 483 8.05 15.98 3.77
C LYS A 483 8.33 14.54 3.34
N ASP A 484 7.35 13.84 2.80
CA ASP A 484 7.56 12.48 2.29
C ASP A 484 8.23 12.54 0.91
N ASN A 485 9.34 11.81 0.77
CA ASN A 485 10.15 11.70 -0.44
C ASN A 485 10.35 10.26 -0.92
N ASN A 486 9.54 9.32 -0.43
CA ASN A 486 9.57 7.92 -0.86
C ASN A 486 8.98 7.75 -2.28
N THR A 487 8.08 8.65 -2.70
CA THR A 487 7.63 8.85 -4.08
C THR A 487 7.50 10.34 -4.40
N SER A 488 7.00 10.70 -5.58
CA SER A 488 6.54 12.06 -5.87
C SER A 488 5.14 12.27 -5.32
N MET A 489 4.87 13.45 -4.75
CA MET A 489 3.50 13.85 -4.38
C MET A 489 2.51 13.81 -5.55
N ALA A 490 2.99 13.84 -6.79
CA ALA A 490 2.15 13.71 -7.98
C ALA A 490 1.43 12.36 -8.01
N VAL A 491 2.03 11.28 -7.52
CA VAL A 491 1.46 9.92 -7.56
C VAL A 491 0.12 9.86 -6.80
N PRO A 492 0.05 10.15 -5.50
CA PRO A 492 -1.23 10.15 -4.78
C PRO A 492 -2.18 11.26 -5.26
N LEU A 493 -1.65 12.41 -5.71
CA LEU A 493 -2.49 13.49 -6.25
C LEU A 493 -3.19 13.09 -7.55
N ILE A 494 -2.52 12.35 -8.44
CA ILE A 494 -3.10 11.81 -9.68
C ILE A 494 -4.26 10.87 -9.35
N VAL A 495 -4.05 9.93 -8.42
CA VAL A 495 -5.11 9.00 -8.00
C VAL A 495 -6.31 9.74 -7.42
N ALA A 496 -6.08 10.65 -6.47
CA ALA A 496 -7.14 11.45 -5.85
C ALA A 496 -7.91 12.28 -6.88
N THR A 497 -7.21 12.89 -7.83
CA THR A 497 -7.83 13.72 -8.89
C THR A 497 -8.63 12.86 -9.86
N ARG A 498 -8.12 11.68 -10.24
CA ARG A 498 -8.83 10.73 -11.10
C ARG A 498 -10.13 10.26 -10.43
N LEU A 499 -10.08 9.89 -9.16
CA LEU A 499 -11.27 9.53 -8.38
C LEU A 499 -12.29 10.68 -8.37
N ALA A 500 -11.86 11.90 -8.06
CA ALA A 500 -12.75 13.07 -8.02
C ALA A 500 -13.36 13.37 -9.39
N ASN A 501 -12.58 13.31 -10.47
CA ASN A 501 -13.08 13.50 -11.85
C ASN A 501 -14.13 12.47 -12.25
N TYR A 502 -14.08 11.28 -11.66
CA TYR A 502 -15.00 10.18 -11.89
C TYR A 502 -16.18 10.17 -10.92
N GLY A 503 -16.32 11.19 -10.06
CA GLY A 503 -17.51 11.39 -9.23
C GLY A 503 -17.50 10.58 -7.93
N TYR A 504 -16.33 10.18 -7.45
CA TYR A 504 -16.18 9.60 -6.11
C TYR A 504 -16.03 10.68 -5.04
N ASP A 505 -16.33 10.34 -3.79
CA ASP A 505 -16.08 11.19 -2.63
C ASP A 505 -14.62 11.05 -2.19
N VAL A 506 -13.86 12.14 -2.29
CA VAL A 506 -12.40 12.14 -2.08
C VAL A 506 -11.99 13.22 -1.09
N ASP A 507 -11.43 12.78 0.03
CA ASP A 507 -10.70 13.61 1.00
C ASP A 507 -9.19 13.40 0.80
N PHE A 508 -8.54 14.34 0.12
CA PHE A 508 -7.08 14.36 -0.07
C PHE A 508 -6.43 15.56 0.64
N ASP A 509 -5.34 15.30 1.37
CA ASP A 509 -4.56 16.34 2.04
C ASP A 509 -3.06 16.02 2.07
N LEU A 510 -2.25 17.07 2.24
CA LEU A 510 -0.80 16.96 2.43
C LEU A 510 -0.39 17.46 3.83
N PRO A 511 -0.40 16.64 4.88
CA PRO A 511 -0.10 17.11 6.23
C PRO A 511 1.33 17.68 6.36
N TRP A 512 1.43 18.92 6.85
CA TRP A 512 2.68 19.68 6.92
C TRP A 512 3.72 19.03 7.82
N GLY A 513 4.98 18.97 7.37
CA GLY A 513 6.08 18.47 8.18
C GLY A 513 6.06 16.95 8.44
N ILE A 514 5.06 16.23 7.94
CA ILE A 514 4.95 14.78 8.10
C ILE A 514 5.85 14.07 7.08
N PRO A 515 6.73 13.15 7.51
CA PRO A 515 7.57 12.34 6.62
C PRO A 515 6.79 11.11 6.11
N HIS A 516 7.51 10.10 5.62
CA HIS A 516 6.92 8.82 5.24
C HIS A 516 6.35 8.05 6.44
N ALA A 517 5.07 8.24 6.71
CA ALA A 517 4.35 7.65 7.84
C ALA A 517 2.85 7.51 7.52
N GLY A 518 2.14 6.81 8.39
CA GLY A 518 0.68 6.74 8.39
C GLY A 518 0.16 6.63 9.81
N ASP A 519 -1.16 6.58 9.96
CA ASP A 519 -1.85 6.46 11.25
C ASP A 519 -1.46 7.58 12.27
N TYR A 520 -0.94 8.71 11.80
CA TYR A 520 -0.51 9.84 12.64
C TYR A 520 -1.66 10.78 13.02
N ASP A 521 -2.82 10.64 12.39
CA ASP A 521 -4.00 11.49 12.56
C ASP A 521 -5.26 10.64 12.86
N LEU A 522 -5.12 9.60 13.69
CA LEU A 522 -6.19 8.64 14.02
C LEU A 522 -7.50 9.32 14.41
N GLN A 523 -7.45 10.38 15.21
CA GLN A 523 -8.66 11.13 15.57
C GLN A 523 -9.40 11.65 14.33
N GLU A 524 -8.70 12.29 13.39
CA GLU A 524 -9.30 12.78 12.14
C GLU A 524 -9.79 11.62 11.25
N LEU A 525 -9.05 10.51 11.20
CA LEU A 525 -9.47 9.31 10.45
C LEU A 525 -10.79 8.76 10.99
N PHE A 526 -10.89 8.51 12.29
CA PHE A 526 -12.09 7.92 12.87
C PHE A 526 -13.26 8.92 12.97
N ASP A 527 -12.99 10.22 13.05
CA ASP A 527 -14.02 11.25 12.90
C ASP A 527 -14.58 11.30 11.47
N TRP A 528 -13.75 11.08 10.45
CA TRP A 528 -14.20 10.90 9.06
C TRP A 528 -15.03 9.62 8.91
N ILE A 529 -14.57 8.48 9.47
CA ILE A 529 -15.34 7.22 9.43
C ILE A 529 -16.73 7.44 10.06
N ASP A 530 -16.80 8.04 11.24
CA ASP A 530 -18.06 8.32 11.94
C ASP A 530 -19.04 9.20 11.15
N GLN A 531 -18.57 9.99 10.18
CA GLN A 531 -19.44 10.80 9.32
C GLN A 531 -20.03 9.99 8.15
N LEU A 532 -19.38 8.88 7.76
CA LEU A 532 -19.80 8.06 6.65
C LEU A 532 -20.87 7.03 7.00
N VAL A 533 -20.98 6.60 8.26
CA VAL A 533 -21.70 5.36 8.65
C VAL A 533 -22.87 5.52 9.60
#